data_AF-L2GM51-F1
#
_entry.id   AF-L2GM51-F1
#
_cell.length_a   1.000
_cell.length_b   1.000
_cell.length_c   1.000
_cell.angle_alpha   90.00
_cell.angle_beta   90.00
_cell.angle_gamma   90.00
#
_symmetry.space_group_name_H-M   'P 1'
#
loop_
_entity.id
_entity.type
_entity.pdbx_description
1 polymer ?
#
loop_
_entity_poly.entity_id
_entity_poly.type
_entity_poly.pdbx_seq_one_letter_code
_entity_poly.pdbx_strand_id
1 'polypeptide(L)'
;MHTYQDRLRSFEKWPADYETFTKRLAIMGQYSTDSTTRSSCCVFCNTRFEQWELSMTPLLEHLSCNQNACPIFRLKYLSGRKALSQIKPSAKMSQISPEIAEYLNRKFIQLNVTDQDLFLCMRCGSGNLRHECDGKVQSISKGMDLKLAQFFIRYLNGDYIEQADLYIKSVQS
;
A
#
# COMPACT_ATOMS: atom_id res chain seq x y z
N MET A 1 -7.05 -4.14 12.18
CA MET A 1 -6.29 -4.37 10.92
C MET A 1 -6.48 -3.18 9.97
N HIS A 2 -6.38 -1.95 10.49
CA HIS A 2 -6.68 -0.76 9.68
C HIS A 2 -5.41 0.00 9.30
N THR A 3 -4.42 0.03 10.20
CA THR A 3 -3.13 0.70 9.98
C THR A 3 -2.08 -0.27 9.42
N TYR A 4 -0.98 0.28 8.88
CA TYR A 4 0.20 -0.51 8.52
C TYR A 4 0.78 -1.25 9.74
N GLN A 5 0.88 -0.56 10.87
CA GLN A 5 1.44 -1.12 12.10
C GLN A 5 0.62 -2.30 12.65
N ASP A 6 -0.72 -2.20 12.63
CA ASP A 6 -1.60 -3.33 12.99
C ASP A 6 -1.29 -4.56 12.14
N ARG A 7 -1.15 -4.35 10.83
CA ARG A 7 -0.88 -5.41 9.86
C ARG A 7 0.51 -5.99 10.09
N LEU A 8 1.52 -5.16 10.29
CA LEU A 8 2.87 -5.62 10.56
C LEU A 8 2.95 -6.45 11.85
N ARG A 9 2.29 -6.00 12.93
CA ARG A 9 2.24 -6.71 14.21
C ARG A 9 1.66 -8.12 14.10
N SER A 10 0.73 -8.33 13.16
CA SER A 10 0.17 -9.66 12.94
C SER A 10 1.20 -10.71 12.50
N PHE A 11 2.33 -10.28 11.95
CA PHE A 11 3.42 -11.15 11.50
C PHE A 11 4.46 -11.45 12.59
N GLU A 12 4.29 -11.01 13.84
CA GLU A 12 5.27 -11.22 14.93
C GLU A 12 5.69 -12.69 15.14
N LYS A 13 4.80 -13.64 14.81
CA LYS A 13 5.08 -15.09 14.94
C LYS A 13 5.71 -15.72 13.70
N TRP A 14 5.94 -14.96 12.64
CA TRP A 14 6.59 -15.46 11.45
C TRP A 14 8.11 -15.62 11.68
N PRO A 15 8.77 -16.50 10.91
CA PRO A 15 10.22 -16.65 10.97
C PRO A 15 10.97 -15.33 10.75
N ALA A 16 12.11 -15.16 11.43
CA ALA A 16 12.87 -13.89 11.42
C ALA A 16 13.41 -13.50 10.03
N ASP A 17 13.73 -14.49 9.19
CA ASP A 17 14.14 -14.29 7.80
C ASP A 17 13.03 -13.69 6.91
N TYR A 18 11.78 -13.67 7.38
CA TYR A 18 10.65 -13.01 6.72
C TYR A 18 10.45 -11.54 7.16
N GLU A 19 11.31 -10.94 7.98
CA GLU A 19 11.10 -9.57 8.47
C GLU A 19 10.84 -8.56 7.34
N THR A 20 11.73 -8.46 6.35
CA THR A 20 11.54 -7.55 5.21
C THR A 20 10.35 -7.98 4.33
N PHE A 21 10.09 -9.28 4.23
CA PHE A 21 8.97 -9.81 3.45
C PHE A 21 7.62 -9.41 4.05
N THR A 22 7.46 -9.53 5.36
CA THR A 22 6.23 -9.19 6.09
C THR A 22 5.95 -7.68 6.06
N LYS A 23 6.98 -6.83 6.05
CA LYS A 23 6.84 -5.38 5.77
C LYS A 23 6.23 -5.15 4.38
N ARG A 24 6.69 -5.85 3.34
CA ARG A 24 6.09 -5.80 1.98
C ARG A 24 4.64 -6.26 1.99
N LEU A 25 4.33 -7.36 2.69
CA LEU A 25 2.95 -7.84 2.86
C LEU A 25 2.06 -6.77 3.51
N ALA A 26 2.52 -6.16 4.61
CA ALA A 26 1.79 -5.14 5.34
C ALA A 26 1.56 -3.86 4.50
N ILE A 27 2.54 -3.44 3.69
CA ILE A 27 2.37 -2.35 2.70
C ILE A 27 1.26 -2.69 1.71
N MET A 28 1.20 -3.93 1.24
CA MET A 28 0.21 -4.44 0.30
C MET A 28 -1.19 -4.66 0.90
N GLY A 29 -1.42 -4.22 2.14
CA GLY A 29 -2.70 -4.40 2.83
C GLY A 29 -2.90 -5.80 3.38
N GLN A 30 -1.87 -6.64 3.44
CA GLN A 30 -1.99 -8.00 3.93
C GLN A 30 -1.68 -8.10 5.41
N TYR A 31 -2.31 -9.07 6.07
CA TYR A 31 -2.05 -9.44 7.46
C TYR A 31 -1.96 -10.96 7.60
N SER A 32 -1.19 -11.43 8.59
CA SER A 32 -1.02 -12.84 8.90
C SER A 32 -2.34 -13.46 9.35
N THR A 33 -2.69 -14.60 8.77
CA THR A 33 -3.79 -15.45 9.24
C THR A 33 -3.29 -16.73 9.90
N ASP A 34 -2.09 -17.19 9.54
CA ASP A 34 -1.44 -18.36 10.14
C ASP A 34 0.08 -18.25 9.91
N SER A 35 0.87 -18.29 10.99
CA SER A 35 2.33 -18.25 10.92
C SER A 35 2.97 -19.58 10.54
N THR A 36 2.30 -20.70 10.81
CA THR A 36 2.80 -22.07 10.54
C THR A 36 2.79 -22.36 9.05
N THR A 37 1.69 -22.02 8.38
CA THR A 37 1.55 -22.17 6.93
C THR A 37 2.04 -20.96 6.16
N ARG A 38 2.48 -19.90 6.86
CA ARG A 38 2.83 -18.60 6.28
C ARG A 38 1.70 -18.10 5.38
N SER A 39 0.50 -18.00 5.94
CA SER A 39 -0.70 -17.56 5.23
C SER A 39 -1.07 -16.14 5.62
N SER A 40 -1.59 -15.39 4.66
CA SER A 40 -2.03 -14.00 4.84
C SER A 40 -3.36 -13.73 4.13
N CYS A 41 -4.00 -12.63 4.48
CA CYS A 41 -5.21 -12.15 3.84
C CYS A 41 -5.12 -10.65 3.57
N CYS A 42 -5.65 -10.19 2.44
CA CYS A 42 -5.72 -8.76 2.13
C CYS A 42 -6.96 -8.11 2.76
N VAL A 43 -6.78 -7.02 3.51
CA VAL A 43 -7.90 -6.28 4.14
C VAL A 43 -8.81 -5.57 3.14
N PHE A 44 -8.32 -5.29 1.93
CA PHE A 44 -9.06 -4.49 0.94
C PHE A 44 -9.94 -5.33 0.01
N CYS A 45 -9.54 -6.58 -0.25
CA CYS A 45 -10.21 -7.45 -1.22
C CYS A 45 -10.51 -8.85 -0.69
N ASN A 46 -10.08 -9.18 0.53
CA ASN A 46 -10.26 -10.47 1.19
C ASN A 46 -9.65 -11.68 0.47
N THR A 47 -8.79 -11.45 -0.53
CA THR A 47 -7.99 -12.53 -1.14
C THR A 47 -7.07 -13.13 -0.09
N ARG A 48 -7.08 -14.46 0.00
CA ARG A 48 -6.19 -15.25 0.87
C ARG A 48 -5.00 -15.77 0.08
N PHE A 49 -3.87 -15.83 0.75
CA PHE A 49 -2.61 -16.34 0.24
C PHE A 49 -2.07 -17.34 1.26
N GLU A 50 -1.48 -18.41 0.78
CA GLU A 50 -0.97 -19.49 1.62
C GLU A 50 0.42 -19.87 1.13
N GLN A 51 1.23 -20.43 2.02
CA GLN A 51 2.54 -20.99 1.69
C GLN A 51 3.50 -19.97 1.07
N TRP A 52 3.55 -18.75 1.62
CA TRP A 52 4.49 -17.74 1.13
C TRP A 52 5.96 -18.19 1.19
N GLU A 53 6.65 -18.06 0.08
CA GLU A 53 8.10 -18.29 -0.04
C GLU A 53 8.84 -16.97 -0.26
N LEU A 54 10.07 -16.86 0.27
CA LEU A 54 10.92 -15.66 0.13
C LEU A 54 11.29 -15.34 -1.34
N SER A 55 11.21 -16.34 -2.22
CA SER A 55 11.40 -16.20 -3.67
C SER A 55 10.26 -15.47 -4.37
N MET A 56 9.07 -15.41 -3.74
CA MET A 56 7.87 -14.83 -4.34
C MET A 56 7.88 -13.31 -4.22
N THR A 57 7.17 -12.64 -5.14
CA THR A 57 6.98 -11.19 -5.07
C THR A 57 5.54 -10.88 -4.67
N PRO A 58 5.27 -10.39 -3.44
CA PRO A 58 3.92 -10.15 -2.95
C PRO A 58 3.01 -9.35 -3.87
N LEU A 59 3.57 -8.31 -4.52
CA LEU A 59 2.86 -7.51 -5.50
C LEU A 59 2.36 -8.37 -6.67
N LEU A 60 3.25 -9.17 -7.27
CA LEU A 60 2.95 -9.99 -8.45
C LEU A 60 1.95 -11.09 -8.13
N GLU A 61 2.09 -11.75 -7.00
CA GLU A 61 1.14 -12.77 -6.54
C GLU A 61 -0.25 -12.19 -6.29
N HIS A 62 -0.33 -11.03 -5.63
CA HIS A 62 -1.60 -10.35 -5.40
C HIS A 62 -2.27 -9.91 -6.70
N LEU A 63 -1.51 -9.42 -7.68
CA LEU A 63 -2.02 -9.12 -9.02
C LEU A 63 -2.52 -10.38 -9.73
N SER A 64 -1.80 -11.50 -9.59
CA SER A 64 -2.12 -12.78 -10.22
C SER A 64 -3.43 -13.36 -9.67
N CYS A 65 -3.54 -13.48 -8.35
CA CYS A 65 -4.70 -14.08 -7.70
C CYS A 65 -5.97 -13.24 -7.80
N ASN A 66 -5.85 -11.93 -8.03
CA ASN A 66 -6.99 -11.01 -7.96
C ASN A 66 -7.11 -10.06 -9.16
N GLN A 67 -6.51 -10.38 -10.32
CA GLN A 67 -6.66 -9.70 -11.63
C GLN A 67 -6.98 -8.19 -11.58
N ASN A 68 -6.21 -7.40 -10.84
CA ASN A 68 -6.42 -5.95 -10.67
C ASN A 68 -7.76 -5.52 -10.03
N ALA A 69 -8.52 -6.42 -9.41
CA ALA A 69 -9.77 -6.10 -8.72
C ALA A 69 -9.55 -5.47 -7.34
N CYS A 70 -8.40 -5.72 -6.71
CA CYS A 70 -8.06 -5.09 -5.45
C CYS A 70 -8.02 -3.55 -5.57
N PRO A 71 -8.68 -2.80 -4.67
CA PRO A 71 -8.67 -1.33 -4.71
C PRO A 71 -7.28 -0.69 -4.71
N ILE A 72 -6.28 -1.36 -4.11
CA ILE A 72 -4.89 -0.91 -4.07
C ILE A 72 -4.26 -0.78 -5.47
N PHE A 73 -4.78 -1.51 -6.47
CA PHE A 73 -4.32 -1.46 -7.86
C PHE A 73 -5.15 -0.50 -8.74
N ARG A 74 -6.24 0.07 -8.20
CA ARG A 74 -7.22 0.88 -8.93
C ARG A 74 -7.14 2.36 -8.59
N LEU A 75 -5.97 2.87 -8.23
CA LEU A 75 -5.82 4.26 -7.76
C LEU A 75 -5.96 5.34 -8.84
N LYS A 76 -5.97 4.96 -10.11
CA LYS A 76 -6.45 5.83 -11.19
C LYS A 76 -7.86 6.36 -10.89
N TYR A 77 -8.70 5.53 -10.26
CA TYR A 77 -10.07 5.85 -9.91
C TYR A 77 -10.15 6.39 -8.48
N LEU A 78 -11.01 7.39 -8.29
CA LEU A 78 -11.28 7.97 -6.99
C LEU A 78 -11.77 6.92 -5.96
N SER A 79 -12.53 5.92 -6.41
CA SER A 79 -13.00 4.82 -5.57
C SER A 79 -11.86 4.01 -4.94
N GLY A 80 -10.78 3.76 -5.68
CA GLY A 80 -9.59 3.08 -5.16
C GLY A 80 -8.86 3.93 -4.12
N ARG A 81 -8.70 5.24 -4.40
CA ARG A 81 -8.06 6.19 -3.46
C ARG A 81 -8.86 6.33 -2.15
N LYS A 82 -10.20 6.39 -2.25
CA LYS A 82 -11.09 6.37 -1.08
C LYS A 82 -10.90 5.10 -0.25
N ALA A 83 -10.91 3.94 -0.88
CA ALA A 83 -10.76 2.66 -0.18
C ALA A 83 -9.47 2.60 0.64
N LEU A 84 -8.35 3.06 0.09
CA LEU A 84 -7.07 3.11 0.82
C LEU A 84 -7.04 4.17 1.93
N SER A 85 -7.80 5.25 1.78
CA SER A 85 -7.93 6.29 2.80
C SER A 85 -9.00 5.95 3.85
N GLN A 86 -9.36 4.66 3.99
CA GLN A 86 -10.40 4.16 4.89
C GLN A 86 -11.80 4.78 4.65
N ILE A 87 -12.02 5.35 3.48
CA ILE A 87 -13.30 5.95 3.05
C ILE A 87 -14.05 4.93 2.21
N LYS A 88 -15.35 4.78 2.48
CA LYS A 88 -16.23 3.93 1.66
C LYS A 88 -16.12 4.35 0.19
N PRO A 89 -15.86 3.43 -0.75
CA PRO A 89 -15.72 3.77 -2.17
C PRO A 89 -16.92 4.54 -2.75
N SER A 90 -18.12 4.30 -2.22
CA SER A 90 -19.39 4.93 -2.58
C SER A 90 -19.67 6.28 -1.91
N ALA A 91 -18.85 6.72 -0.94
CA ALA A 91 -19.07 7.99 -0.25
C ALA A 91 -19.05 9.17 -1.23
N LYS A 92 -19.98 10.11 -1.10
CA LYS A 92 -19.99 11.34 -1.90
C LYS A 92 -18.88 12.28 -1.43
N MET A 93 -18.36 13.13 -2.32
CA MET A 93 -17.26 14.04 -1.96
C MET A 93 -17.65 15.03 -0.86
N SER A 94 -18.92 15.44 -0.84
CA SER A 94 -19.48 16.31 0.21
C SER A 94 -19.51 15.68 1.60
N GLN A 95 -19.27 14.36 1.72
CA GLN A 95 -19.23 13.62 2.99
C GLN A 95 -17.80 13.40 3.49
N ILE A 96 -16.80 13.91 2.76
CA ILE A 96 -15.38 13.79 3.07
C ILE A 96 -14.90 15.18 3.50
N SER A 97 -13.99 15.24 4.48
CA SER A 97 -13.42 16.53 4.89
C SER A 97 -12.80 17.25 3.68
N PRO A 98 -12.88 18.59 3.60
CA PRO A 98 -12.34 19.33 2.45
C PRO A 98 -10.85 19.06 2.21
N GLU A 99 -10.09 18.90 3.28
CA GLU A 99 -8.67 18.56 3.28
C GLU A 99 -8.40 17.22 2.58
N ILE A 100 -9.07 16.15 3.02
CA ILE A 100 -8.90 14.82 2.40
C ILE A 100 -9.46 14.81 0.97
N ALA A 101 -10.57 15.51 0.72
CA ALA A 101 -11.14 15.63 -0.61
C ALA A 101 -10.17 16.29 -1.61
N GLU A 102 -9.43 17.31 -1.19
CA GLU A 102 -8.39 17.94 -2.00
C GLU A 102 -7.30 16.92 -2.37
N TYR A 103 -6.79 16.16 -1.39
CA TYR A 103 -5.74 15.16 -1.61
C TYR A 103 -6.19 14.04 -2.56
N LEU A 104 -7.42 13.55 -2.38
CA LEU A 104 -8.01 12.53 -3.23
C LEU A 104 -8.19 13.01 -4.68
N ASN A 105 -8.49 14.29 -4.90
CA ASN A 105 -8.62 14.87 -6.23
C ASN A 105 -7.26 15.06 -6.92
N ARG A 106 -6.24 15.41 -6.14
CA ARG A 106 -4.89 15.66 -6.64
C ARG A 106 -4.05 14.40 -6.86
N LYS A 107 -4.64 13.22 -6.72
CA LYS A 107 -3.98 11.92 -6.92
C LYS A 107 -2.86 11.66 -5.91
N PHE A 108 -3.08 12.05 -4.66
CA PHE A 108 -2.24 11.68 -3.53
C PHE A 108 -2.76 10.40 -2.87
N ILE A 109 -1.87 9.69 -2.19
CA ILE A 109 -2.19 8.57 -1.29
C ILE A 109 -1.92 9.00 0.14
N GLN A 110 -2.83 8.65 1.04
CA GLN A 110 -2.62 8.70 2.47
C GLN A 110 -1.95 7.39 2.89
N LEU A 111 -0.73 7.48 3.42
CA LEU A 111 0.01 6.36 3.98
C LEU A 111 0.06 6.50 5.49
N ASN A 112 -0.49 5.51 6.17
CA ASN A 112 -0.46 5.40 7.63
C ASN A 112 0.77 4.57 8.03
N VAL A 113 1.97 5.13 7.92
CA VAL A 113 3.23 4.41 8.23
C VAL A 113 3.56 4.47 9.73
N THR A 114 3.19 5.58 10.38
CA THR A 114 3.34 5.83 11.83
C THR A 114 2.01 6.35 12.39
N ASP A 115 2.03 6.96 13.57
CA ASP A 115 0.91 7.76 14.10
C ASP A 115 0.62 9.02 13.27
N GLN A 116 1.48 9.34 12.29
CA GLN A 116 1.29 10.42 11.34
C GLN A 116 0.89 9.90 9.96
N ASP A 117 -0.08 10.58 9.37
CA ASP A 117 -0.47 10.41 7.97
C ASP A 117 0.53 11.10 7.04
N LEU A 118 1.08 10.33 6.10
CA LEU A 118 1.89 10.86 5.00
C LEU A 118 1.04 10.95 3.74
N PHE A 119 0.95 12.15 3.17
CA PHE A 119 0.25 12.37 1.90
C PHE A 119 1.27 12.49 0.77
N LEU A 120 1.38 11.46 -0.07
CA LEU A 120 2.39 11.42 -1.13
C LEU A 120 1.75 11.39 -2.51
N CYS A 121 2.31 12.15 -3.44
CA CYS A 121 1.93 12.09 -4.84
C CYS A 121 2.18 10.68 -5.37
N MET A 122 1.14 10.02 -5.90
CA MET A 122 1.26 8.64 -6.37
C MET A 122 2.30 8.44 -7.48
N ARG A 123 2.66 9.51 -8.20
CA ARG A 123 3.57 9.45 -9.33
C ARG A 123 5.03 9.62 -8.92
N CYS A 124 5.36 10.66 -8.17
CA CYS A 124 6.75 11.01 -7.85
C CYS A 124 7.08 10.93 -6.35
N GLY A 125 6.10 10.71 -5.47
CA GLY A 125 6.30 10.65 -4.03
C GLY A 125 6.45 12.00 -3.35
N SER A 126 6.25 13.13 -4.05
CA SER A 126 6.27 14.45 -3.43
C SER A 126 5.21 14.55 -2.33
N GLY A 127 5.63 14.97 -1.13
CA GLY A 127 4.75 15.38 -0.04
C GLY A 127 4.27 16.83 -0.15
N ASN A 128 4.82 17.61 -1.09
CA ASN A 128 4.35 18.96 -1.34
C ASN A 128 3.01 18.90 -2.08
N LEU A 129 1.95 19.23 -1.37
CA LEU A 129 0.60 19.25 -1.90
C LEU A 129 0.48 20.15 -3.10
N ARG A 130 1.22 21.26 -3.17
CA ARG A 130 1.15 22.24 -4.27
C ARG A 130 1.95 21.87 -5.50
N HIS A 131 2.67 20.75 -5.51
CA HIS A 131 3.52 20.40 -6.65
C HIS A 131 2.71 20.04 -7.90
N GLU A 132 3.29 20.35 -9.07
CA GLU A 132 2.76 19.96 -10.38
C GLU A 132 3.50 18.72 -10.91
N CYS A 133 2.74 17.69 -11.28
CA CYS A 133 3.27 16.40 -11.74
C CYS A 133 2.81 16.12 -13.17
N ASP A 134 3.66 16.38 -14.15
CA ASP A 134 3.31 16.20 -15.58
C ASP A 134 3.26 14.74 -16.02
N GLY A 135 2.12 14.06 -15.93
CA GLY A 135 2.00 12.70 -16.45
C GLY A 135 0.80 11.91 -15.94
N LYS A 136 0.39 10.89 -16.70
CA LYS A 136 -0.73 10.01 -16.33
C LYS A 136 -0.26 8.96 -15.31
N VAL A 137 -1.07 8.72 -14.27
CA VAL A 137 -0.83 7.62 -13.32
C VAL A 137 -0.95 6.29 -14.06
N GLN A 138 0.07 5.42 -13.92
CA GLN A 138 0.10 4.11 -14.57
C GLN A 138 -0.75 3.10 -13.81
N SER A 139 -1.40 2.20 -14.54
CA SER A 139 -1.99 0.98 -13.96
C SER A 139 -0.93 -0.11 -13.87
N ILE A 140 -1.02 -0.98 -12.86
CA ILE A 140 -0.11 -2.12 -12.74
C ILE A 140 -0.62 -3.27 -13.63
N SER A 141 0.29 -3.91 -14.36
CA SER A 141 -0.01 -5.06 -15.23
C SER A 141 1.09 -6.11 -15.18
N LYS A 142 0.75 -7.35 -15.53
CA LYS A 142 1.71 -8.45 -15.65
C LYS A 142 2.78 -8.09 -16.71
N GLY A 143 4.06 -8.30 -16.38
CA GLY A 143 5.20 -7.98 -17.27
C GLY A 143 5.68 -6.52 -17.23
N MET A 144 5.13 -5.68 -16.35
CA MET A 144 5.64 -4.32 -16.14
C MET A 144 7.05 -4.36 -15.52
N ASP A 145 7.96 -3.54 -16.03
CA ASP A 145 9.23 -3.28 -15.35
C ASP A 145 8.99 -2.41 -14.12
N LEU A 146 9.05 -3.04 -12.95
CA LEU A 146 8.81 -2.38 -11.66
C LEU A 146 9.86 -1.32 -11.33
N LYS A 147 11.07 -1.39 -11.91
CA LYS A 147 12.14 -0.41 -11.66
C LYS A 147 11.89 0.93 -12.34
N LEU A 148 11.21 0.90 -13.49
CA LEU A 148 10.80 2.10 -14.23
C LEU A 148 9.41 2.60 -13.83
N ALA A 149 8.79 1.94 -12.85
CA ALA A 149 7.45 2.26 -12.42
C ALA A 149 7.39 3.54 -11.57
N GLN A 150 6.22 4.15 -11.54
CA GLN A 150 5.97 5.34 -10.74
C GLN A 150 6.13 5.07 -9.24
N PHE A 151 6.32 6.14 -8.46
CA PHE A 151 6.59 6.09 -7.03
C PHE A 151 5.66 5.11 -6.29
N PHE A 152 4.34 5.18 -6.52
CA PHE A 152 3.40 4.30 -5.83
C PHE A 152 3.62 2.81 -6.11
N ILE A 153 3.96 2.45 -7.35
CA ILE A 153 4.19 1.03 -7.72
C ILE A 153 5.45 0.52 -7.05
N ARG A 154 6.51 1.35 -7.05
CA ARG A 154 7.76 1.07 -6.34
C ARG A 154 7.54 0.98 -4.82
N TYR A 155 6.71 1.85 -4.28
CA TYR A 155 6.29 1.79 -2.88
C TYR A 155 5.57 0.48 -2.55
N LEU A 156 4.58 0.08 -3.34
CA LEU A 156 3.90 -1.21 -3.17
C LEU A 156 4.85 -2.41 -3.28
N ASN A 157 5.86 -2.30 -4.15
CA ASN A 157 6.90 -3.31 -4.29
C ASN A 157 7.86 -3.37 -3.08
N GLY A 158 7.83 -2.36 -2.21
CA GLY A 158 8.68 -2.27 -1.03
C GLY A 158 10.07 -1.67 -1.30
N ASP A 159 10.25 -0.94 -2.40
CA ASP A 159 11.53 -0.30 -2.76
C ASP A 159 12.00 0.71 -1.71
N TYR A 160 11.09 1.23 -0.88
CA TYR A 160 11.36 2.28 0.10
C TYR A 160 11.26 1.82 1.56
N ILE A 161 11.28 0.50 1.82
CA ILE A 161 11.11 -0.05 3.18
C ILE A 161 12.20 0.45 4.12
N GLU A 162 13.47 0.45 3.69
CA GLU A 162 14.58 0.88 4.54
C GLU A 162 14.47 2.37 4.90
N GLN A 163 14.11 3.22 3.93
CA GLN A 163 13.89 4.65 4.14
C GLN A 163 12.68 4.88 5.06
N ALA A 164 11.61 4.10 4.90
CA ALA A 164 10.47 4.14 5.80
C ALA A 164 10.88 3.76 7.24
N ASP A 165 11.67 2.70 7.42
CA ASP A 165 12.16 2.28 8.74
C ASP A 165 13.03 3.37 9.40
N LEU A 166 13.90 4.03 8.62
CA LEU A 166 14.69 5.16 9.11
C LEU A 166 13.81 6.34 9.53
N TYR A 167 12.80 6.68 8.72
CA TYR A 167 11.84 7.73 9.06
C TYR A 167 11.06 7.40 10.34
N ILE A 168 10.51 6.18 10.44
CA ILE A 168 9.76 5.72 11.62
C ILE A 168 10.64 5.87 12.88
N LYS A 169 11.89 5.39 12.82
CA LYS A 169 12.84 5.49 13.94
C LYS A 169 13.10 6.93 14.35
N SER A 170 13.23 7.84 13.38
CA SER A 170 13.49 9.27 13.66
C SER A 170 12.32 10.02 14.29
N VAL A 171 11.08 9.57 14.07
CA VAL A 171 9.87 10.19 14.62
C VAL A 171 9.53 9.64 16.01
N GLN A 172 10.00 8.43 16.34
CA GLN A 172 9.75 7.76 17.62
C GLN A 172 10.84 7.99 18.68
N SER A 173 11.97 8.59 18.30
CA SER A 173 13.08 8.99 19.19
C SER A 173 12.88 10.37 19.77
#